data_AF-A0A340WDH3-F1
#
_entry.id   AF-A0A340WDH3-F1
#
_cell.length_a   1.000
_cell.length_b   1.000
_cell.length_c   1.000
_cell.angle_alpha   90.00
_cell.angle_beta   90.00
_cell.angle_gamma   90.00
#
_symmetry.space_group_name_H-M   'P 1'
#
loop_
_entity.id
_entity.type
_entity.pdbx_description
1 polymer ?
#
loop_
_entity_poly.entity_id
_entity_poly.type
_entity_poly.pdbx_seq_one_letter_code
_entity_poly.pdbx_strand_id
1 'polypeptide(L)'
;VTFDPEVFFNILLPPIIFYAGYSLKRRHFFRNLGSILAYAFLGTAISCFVIGSIMYGCVTLMKVTGQLAGDFYFTDCLLFGAIVSATDPVTVLAIFHELQVDVELYALLFGESVLNDAVAIVLSSSIVAYQPAGDNSHTFDVTAMFKSIGIFLGIFSGSFAMGAATGVVTALISFYSIYLFLLTSQSH
;
A
#
# COMPACT_ATOMS: atom_id res chain seq x y z
N VAL A 1 -26.95 -10.43 -9.14
CA VAL A 1 -26.57 -9.57 -8.00
C VAL A 1 -25.16 -9.10 -8.27
N THR A 2 -24.99 -7.89 -8.77
CA THR A 2 -23.67 -7.30 -9.04
C THR A 2 -23.14 -6.80 -7.70
N PHE A 3 -22.05 -7.38 -7.22
CA PHE A 3 -21.39 -6.93 -6.01
C PHE A 3 -20.62 -5.65 -6.33
N ASP A 4 -20.95 -4.55 -5.65
CA ASP A 4 -20.21 -3.30 -5.79
C ASP A 4 -18.83 -3.44 -5.13
N PRO A 5 -17.72 -3.25 -5.88
CA PRO A 5 -16.37 -3.34 -5.34
C PRO A 5 -16.16 -2.37 -4.16
N GLU A 6 -16.81 -1.20 -4.18
CA GLU A 6 -16.73 -0.22 -3.10
C GLU A 6 -17.26 -0.74 -1.77
N VAL A 7 -18.31 -1.56 -1.79
CA VAL A 7 -18.86 -2.18 -0.58
C VAL A 7 -17.88 -3.22 -0.05
N PHE A 8 -17.25 -3.98 -0.94
CA PHE A 8 -16.22 -4.95 -0.56
C PHE A 8 -14.99 -4.27 0.07
N PHE A 9 -14.45 -3.25 -0.60
CA PHE A 9 -13.27 -2.52 -0.11
C PHE A 9 -13.54 -1.75 1.19
N ASN A 10 -14.70 -1.10 1.33
CA ASN A 10 -14.95 -0.26 2.51
C ASN A 10 -15.46 -1.04 3.73
N ILE A 11 -16.09 -2.21 3.55
CA ILE A 11 -16.70 -2.97 4.66
C ILE A 11 -15.91 -4.24 4.99
N LEU A 12 -15.39 -4.98 4.00
CA LEU A 12 -14.75 -6.28 4.24
C LEU A 12 -13.24 -6.17 4.44
N LEU A 13 -12.57 -5.23 3.75
CA LEU A 13 -11.13 -5.02 3.91
C LEU A 13 -10.74 -4.61 5.35
N PRO A 14 -11.44 -3.69 6.04
CA PRO A 14 -11.01 -3.24 7.37
C PRO A 14 -11.01 -4.35 8.44
N PRO A 15 -12.06 -5.20 8.56
CA PRO A 15 -12.04 -6.33 9.49
C PRO A 15 -10.95 -7.37 9.20
N ILE A 16 -10.67 -7.65 7.92
CA ILE A 16 -9.64 -8.62 7.52
C ILE A 16 -8.26 -8.12 7.89
N ILE A 17 -7.94 -6.87 7.54
CA ILE A 17 -6.67 -6.22 7.90
C ILE A 17 -6.53 -6.14 9.42
N PHE A 18 -7.62 -5.81 10.13
CA PHE A 18 -7.61 -5.75 11.60
C PHE A 18 -7.35 -7.11 12.23
N TYR A 19 -7.99 -8.18 11.78
CA TYR A 19 -7.79 -9.54 12.29
C TYR A 19 -6.37 -10.05 12.03
N ALA A 20 -5.85 -9.82 10.82
CA ALA A 20 -4.47 -10.17 10.46
C ALA A 20 -3.45 -9.38 11.29
N GLY A 21 -3.69 -8.07 11.47
CA GLY A 21 -2.90 -7.19 12.34
C GLY A 21 -2.93 -7.60 13.83
N TYR A 22 -4.08 -8.04 14.32
CA TYR A 22 -4.26 -8.50 15.71
C TYR A 22 -3.53 -9.82 15.98
N SER A 23 -3.53 -10.73 14.99
CA SER A 23 -2.90 -12.06 15.09
C SER A 23 -1.37 -12.02 14.93
N LEU A 24 -0.81 -10.88 14.51
CA LEU A 24 0.63 -10.71 14.31
C LEU A 24 1.40 -10.61 15.63
N LYS A 25 2.52 -11.34 15.72
CA LYS A 25 3.47 -11.24 16.84
C LYS A 25 4.16 -9.87 16.79
N ARG A 26 3.56 -8.88 17.44
CA ARG A 26 3.98 -7.46 17.53
C ARG A 26 5.49 -7.27 17.65
N ARG A 27 6.18 -8.07 18.48
CA ARG A 27 7.63 -7.92 18.75
C ARG A 27 8.54 -8.10 17.53
N HIS A 28 8.21 -8.99 16.60
CA HIS A 28 9.05 -9.24 15.42
C HIS A 28 8.73 -8.25 14.30
N PHE A 29 7.46 -7.92 14.12
CA PHE A 29 6.99 -6.92 13.15
C PHE A 29 7.63 -5.54 13.42
N PHE A 30 7.59 -5.05 14.66
CA PHE A 30 8.19 -3.75 15.00
C PHE A 30 9.71 -3.74 14.92
N ARG A 31 10.38 -4.89 15.07
CA ARG A 31 11.84 -4.98 14.96
C ARG A 31 12.32 -4.93 13.51
N ASN A 32 11.52 -5.43 12.58
CA ASN A 32 11.84 -5.48 11.15
C ASN A 32 11.09 -4.44 10.31
N LEU A 33 10.37 -3.51 10.95
CA LEU A 33 9.58 -2.47 10.28
C LEU A 33 10.39 -1.68 9.25
N GLY A 34 11.66 -1.39 9.55
CA GLY A 34 12.56 -0.70 8.61
C GLY A 34 12.80 -1.50 7.32
N SER A 35 12.96 -2.82 7.41
CA SER A 35 13.12 -3.69 6.25
C SER A 35 11.83 -3.78 5.45
N ILE A 36 10.69 -3.88 6.14
CA ILE A 36 9.36 -3.92 5.52
C ILE A 36 9.09 -2.63 4.73
N LEU A 37 9.36 -1.47 5.35
CA LEU A 37 9.25 -0.17 4.69
C LEU A 37 10.21 -0.07 3.50
N ALA A 38 11.46 -0.51 3.65
CA ALA A 38 12.43 -0.49 2.56
C ALA A 38 11.95 -1.33 1.36
N TYR A 39 11.46 -2.55 1.59
CA TYR A 39 10.92 -3.40 0.53
C TYR A 39 9.65 -2.81 -0.09
N ALA A 40 8.71 -2.34 0.72
CA ALA A 40 7.46 -1.75 0.23
C ALA A 40 7.66 -0.45 -0.56
N PHE A 41 8.71 0.32 -0.30
CA PHE A 41 9.01 1.53 -1.08
C PHE A 41 9.91 1.25 -2.29
N LEU A 42 11.04 0.57 -2.07
CA LEU A 42 12.01 0.31 -3.14
C LEU A 42 11.47 -0.71 -4.14
N GLY A 43 10.87 -1.80 -3.65
CA GLY A 43 10.34 -2.86 -4.51
C GLY A 43 9.26 -2.35 -5.44
N THR A 44 8.38 -1.49 -4.93
CA THR A 44 7.22 -0.96 -5.65
C THR A 44 7.62 0.15 -6.60
N ALA A 45 8.53 1.03 -6.19
CA ALA A 45 9.11 2.03 -7.09
C ALA A 45 9.84 1.35 -8.26
N ILE A 46 10.70 0.36 -7.99
CA ILE A 46 11.43 -0.37 -9.02
C ILE A 46 10.46 -1.12 -9.94
N SER A 47 9.47 -1.83 -9.38
CA SER A 47 8.46 -2.55 -10.15
C SER A 47 7.67 -1.61 -11.07
N CYS A 48 7.21 -0.47 -10.55
CA CYS A 48 6.55 0.58 -11.33
C CYS A 48 7.39 1.05 -12.52
N PHE A 49 8.66 1.40 -12.29
CA PHE A 49 9.57 1.84 -13.36
C PHE A 49 9.86 0.75 -14.38
N VAL A 50 10.09 -0.49 -13.94
CA VAL A 50 10.39 -1.63 -14.83
C VAL A 50 9.17 -1.94 -15.70
N ILE A 51 7.99 -2.11 -15.10
CA ILE A 51 6.74 -2.40 -15.82
C ILE A 51 6.39 -1.24 -16.76
N GLY A 52 6.50 0.00 -16.29
CA GLY A 52 6.24 1.19 -17.12
C GLY A 52 7.18 1.32 -18.30
N SER A 53 8.48 1.01 -18.12
CA SER A 53 9.47 1.03 -19.19
C SER A 53 9.23 -0.08 -20.21
N ILE A 54 8.88 -1.29 -19.75
CA ILE A 54 8.52 -2.41 -20.63
C ILE A 54 7.27 -2.05 -21.45
N MET A 55 6.24 -1.49 -20.81
CA MET A 55 5.02 -1.06 -21.48
C MET A 55 5.31 0.01 -22.53
N TYR A 56 6.14 1.01 -22.20
CA TYR A 56 6.55 2.03 -23.16
C TYR A 56 7.30 1.44 -24.37
N GLY A 57 8.17 0.45 -24.14
CA GLY A 57 8.85 -0.29 -25.20
C GLY A 57 7.87 -1.05 -26.10
N CYS A 58 6.89 -1.75 -25.52
CA CYS A 58 5.85 -2.45 -26.26
C CYS A 58 4.99 -1.50 -27.11
N VAL A 59 4.60 -0.35 -26.55
CA VAL A 59 3.81 0.67 -27.25
C VAL A 59 4.61 1.29 -28.40
N THR A 60 5.89 1.57 -28.18
CA THR A 60 6.79 2.10 -29.22
C THR A 60 6.94 1.10 -30.36
N LEU A 61 7.08 -0.20 -30.05
CA LEU A 61 7.12 -1.26 -31.05
C LEU A 61 5.82 -1.35 -31.86
N MET A 62 4.66 -1.27 -31.20
CA MET A 62 3.34 -1.27 -31.89
C MET A 62 3.12 -0.03 -32.76
N LYS A 63 3.70 1.12 -32.39
CA LYS A 63 3.67 2.33 -33.22
C LYS A 63 4.49 2.14 -34.50
N VAL A 64 5.65 1.48 -34.40
CA VAL A 64 6.49 1.15 -35.56
C VAL A 64 5.81 0.13 -36.49
N THR A 65 5.06 -0.83 -35.95
CA THR A 65 4.31 -1.83 -36.75
C THR A 65 2.99 -1.29 -37.32
N GLY A 66 2.64 -0.03 -37.05
CA GLY A 66 1.47 0.65 -37.60
C GLY A 66 0.12 0.21 -37.04
N GLN A 67 0.10 -0.52 -35.92
CA GLN A 67 -1.14 -1.02 -35.30
C GLN A 67 -1.81 -0.03 -34.34
N LEU A 68 -1.10 1.04 -33.93
CA LEU A 68 -1.58 2.00 -32.94
C LEU A 68 -1.47 3.43 -33.46
N ALA A 69 -2.61 4.13 -33.53
CA ALA A 69 -2.71 5.51 -34.04
C ALA A 69 -2.76 6.58 -32.93
N GLY A 70 -2.72 6.19 -31.66
CA GLY A 70 -2.78 7.11 -30.52
C GLY A 70 -1.40 7.59 -30.05
N ASP A 71 -1.34 8.84 -29.58
CA ASP A 71 -0.18 9.34 -28.86
C ASP A 71 -0.26 8.91 -27.40
N PHE A 72 0.52 7.88 -27.06
CA PHE A 72 0.72 7.42 -25.70
C PHE A 72 1.96 8.09 -25.12
N TYR A 73 1.83 8.64 -23.91
CA TYR A 73 2.94 9.25 -23.21
C TYR A 73 3.58 8.24 -22.27
N PHE A 74 4.84 8.48 -21.91
CA PHE A 74 5.53 7.65 -20.92
C PHE A 74 4.82 7.70 -19.55
N THR A 75 4.16 8.82 -19.23
CA THR A 75 3.38 8.98 -18.00
C THR A 75 2.21 8.00 -17.92
N ASP A 76 1.51 7.72 -19.03
CA ASP A 76 0.44 6.72 -19.07
C ASP A 76 0.98 5.30 -18.82
N CYS A 77 2.15 4.99 -19.37
CA CYS A 77 2.83 3.71 -19.16
C CYS A 77 3.32 3.57 -17.71
N LEU A 78 3.82 4.64 -17.11
CA LEU A 78 4.25 4.65 -15.71
C LEU A 78 3.04 4.58 -14.76
N LEU A 79 1.92 5.22 -15.09
CA LEU A 79 0.67 5.10 -14.34
C LEU A 79 0.18 3.66 -14.32
N PHE A 80 0.23 2.99 -15.48
CA PHE A 80 -0.05 1.56 -15.56
C PHE A 80 0.90 0.74 -14.68
N GLY A 81 2.21 1.03 -14.74
CA GLY A 81 3.21 0.41 -13.88
C GLY A 81 2.93 0.60 -12.38
N ALA A 82 2.50 1.79 -11.97
CA ALA A 82 2.18 2.09 -10.58
C ALA A 82 0.96 1.30 -10.09
N ILE A 83 -0.10 1.23 -10.89
CA ILE A 83 -1.33 0.48 -10.57
C ILE A 83 -1.03 -1.03 -10.45
N VAL A 84 -0.23 -1.58 -11.37
CA VAL A 84 0.10 -3.02 -11.39
C VAL A 84 1.13 -3.39 -10.32
N SER A 85 1.87 -2.42 -9.78
CA SER A 85 2.90 -2.69 -8.78
C SER A 85 2.35 -3.09 -7.41
N ALA A 86 1.08 -2.83 -7.11
CA ALA A 86 0.38 -3.30 -5.91
C ALA A 86 0.24 -4.84 -5.95
N THR A 87 0.82 -5.54 -4.97
CA THR A 87 0.84 -7.00 -4.92
C THR A 87 -0.09 -7.53 -3.85
N ASP A 88 -0.97 -8.47 -4.22
CA ASP A 88 -1.84 -9.18 -3.27
C ASP A 88 -1.24 -10.54 -2.86
N PRO A 89 -0.79 -10.73 -1.60
CA PRO A 89 -0.20 -11.96 -1.14
C PRO A 89 -1.22 -12.92 -0.56
N VAL A 90 -2.54 -12.64 -0.58
CA VAL A 90 -3.57 -13.42 0.16
C VAL A 90 -3.43 -14.92 -0.08
N THR A 91 -3.21 -15.34 -1.32
CA THR A 91 -3.04 -16.76 -1.66
C THR A 91 -1.74 -17.35 -1.11
N VAL A 92 -0.63 -16.60 -1.16
CA VAL A 92 0.67 -17.02 -0.63
C VAL A 92 0.64 -17.09 0.89
N LEU A 93 -0.01 -16.12 1.53
CA LEU A 93 -0.20 -16.06 2.97
C LEU A 93 -1.01 -17.24 3.50
N ALA A 94 -2.05 -17.66 2.76
CA ALA A 94 -2.87 -18.82 3.10
C ALA A 94 -2.04 -20.12 3.08
N ILE A 95 -1.22 -20.32 2.05
CA ILE A 95 -0.34 -21.49 1.92
C ILE A 95 0.74 -21.49 3.02
N PHE A 96 1.32 -20.33 3.34
CA PHE A 96 2.35 -20.22 4.37
C PHE A 96 1.83 -20.53 5.77
N HIS A 97 0.57 -20.19 6.03
CA HIS A 97 -0.09 -20.55 7.29
C HIS A 97 -0.26 -22.07 7.42
N GLU A 98 -0.61 -22.76 6.33
CA GLU A 98 -0.75 -24.22 6.29
C GLU A 98 0.61 -24.93 6.43
N LEU A 99 1.67 -24.37 5.82
CA LEU A 99 3.04 -24.88 5.88
C LEU A 99 3.78 -24.59 7.20
N GLN A 100 3.17 -23.89 8.16
CA GLN A 100 3.81 -23.48 9.42
C GLN A 100 5.14 -22.72 9.21
N VAL A 101 5.17 -21.81 8.24
CA VAL A 101 6.35 -20.98 7.93
C VAL A 101 6.70 -20.03 9.08
N ASP A 102 7.97 -19.65 9.14
CA ASP A 102 8.48 -18.69 10.13
C ASP A 102 7.63 -17.42 10.21
N VAL A 103 7.23 -17.08 11.45
CA VAL A 103 6.37 -15.92 11.73
C VAL A 103 7.01 -14.60 11.27
N GLU A 104 8.33 -14.56 11.16
CA GLU A 104 9.07 -13.41 10.65
C GLU A 104 8.84 -13.19 9.15
N LEU A 105 8.84 -14.24 8.34
CA LEU A 105 8.58 -14.15 6.90
C LEU A 105 7.12 -13.81 6.62
N TYR A 106 6.19 -14.39 7.40
CA TYR A 106 4.77 -14.04 7.34
C TYR A 106 4.54 -12.56 7.63
N ALA A 107 5.16 -12.04 8.70
CA ALA A 107 5.04 -10.64 9.10
C ALA A 107 5.66 -9.68 8.08
N LEU A 108 6.76 -10.09 7.46
CA LEU A 108 7.44 -9.29 6.45
C LEU A 108 6.62 -9.19 5.16
N LEU A 109 6.13 -10.32 4.64
CA LEU A 109 5.32 -10.36 3.42
C LEU A 109 3.97 -9.64 3.60
N PHE A 110 3.29 -9.88 4.72
CA PHE A 110 2.03 -9.17 5.02
C PHE A 110 2.25 -7.66 5.12
N GLY A 111 3.30 -7.23 5.84
CA GLY A 111 3.61 -5.81 5.98
C GLY A 111 4.00 -5.15 4.68
N GLU A 112 4.77 -5.84 3.83
CA GLU A 112 5.20 -5.35 2.53
C GLU A 112 3.99 -5.09 1.64
N SER A 113 3.07 -6.04 1.54
CA SER A 113 1.92 -5.93 0.65
C SER A 113 0.90 -4.89 1.11
N VAL A 114 0.64 -4.78 2.42
CA VAL A 114 -0.25 -3.73 2.96
C VAL A 114 0.32 -2.34 2.71
N LEU A 115 1.64 -2.16 2.83
CA LEU A 115 2.29 -0.87 2.58
C LEU A 115 2.44 -0.58 1.08
N ASN A 116 2.67 -1.61 0.26
CA ASN A 116 2.79 -1.50 -1.19
C ASN A 116 1.54 -0.85 -1.79
N ASP A 117 0.34 -1.29 -1.40
CA ASP A 117 -0.92 -0.69 -1.88
C ASP A 117 -0.97 0.83 -1.66
N ALA A 118 -0.57 1.29 -0.47
CA ALA A 118 -0.51 2.71 -0.16
C ALA A 118 0.52 3.45 -1.02
N VAL A 119 1.70 2.85 -1.24
CA VAL A 119 2.76 3.42 -2.09
C VAL A 119 2.33 3.47 -3.55
N ALA A 120 1.66 2.44 -4.06
CA ALA A 120 1.15 2.35 -5.44
C ALA A 120 0.08 3.42 -5.72
N ILE A 121 -0.88 3.62 -4.80
CA ILE A 121 -1.90 4.68 -4.91
C ILE A 121 -1.23 6.06 -5.00
N VAL A 122 -0.20 6.27 -4.20
CA VAL A 122 0.52 7.53 -4.13
C VAL A 122 1.37 7.75 -5.38
N LEU A 123 2.11 6.75 -5.84
CA LEU A 123 2.83 6.83 -7.11
C LEU A 123 1.88 7.16 -8.25
N SER A 124 0.73 6.49 -8.32
CA SER A 124 -0.31 6.76 -9.33
C SER A 124 -0.85 8.19 -9.24
N SER A 125 -1.18 8.67 -8.03
CA SER A 125 -1.65 10.04 -7.80
C SER A 125 -0.59 11.09 -8.17
N SER A 126 0.68 10.77 -7.92
CA SER A 126 1.83 11.60 -8.31
C SER A 126 1.90 11.74 -9.83
N ILE A 127 1.82 10.61 -10.54
CA ILE A 127 1.89 10.53 -12.00
C ILE A 127 0.74 11.29 -12.65
N VAL A 128 -0.48 11.17 -12.11
CA VAL A 128 -1.63 11.94 -12.58
C VAL A 128 -1.46 13.44 -12.33
N ALA A 129 -0.91 13.83 -11.16
CA ALA A 129 -0.60 15.22 -10.87
C ALA A 129 0.49 15.82 -11.79
N TYR A 130 1.32 14.98 -12.42
CA TYR A 130 2.28 15.38 -13.47
C TYR A 130 1.65 15.64 -14.83
N GLN A 131 0.35 15.37 -15.00
CA GLN A 131 -0.37 15.62 -16.24
C GLN A 131 -1.22 16.91 -16.18
N PRO A 132 -0.73 18.11 -15.74
CA PRO A 132 -1.50 19.32 -15.92
C PRO A 132 -1.48 19.69 -17.41
N ALA A 133 -2.67 19.84 -17.96
CA ALA A 133 -2.92 20.22 -19.33
C ALA A 133 -2.12 21.47 -19.74
N GLY A 134 -1.11 21.31 -20.60
CA GLY A 134 -0.68 22.39 -21.49
C GLY A 134 0.80 22.73 -21.58
N ASP A 135 1.70 22.15 -20.78
CA ASP A 135 3.14 22.44 -20.93
C ASP A 135 3.94 21.19 -21.35
N ASN A 136 4.43 21.22 -22.59
CA ASN A 136 5.15 20.13 -23.26
C ASN A 136 6.61 20.02 -22.80
N SER A 137 6.89 20.18 -21.50
CA SER A 137 8.18 19.84 -20.93
C SER A 137 8.15 18.37 -20.50
N HIS A 138 8.27 17.48 -21.49
CA HIS A 138 8.32 16.01 -21.35
C HIS A 138 9.62 15.52 -20.69
N THR A 139 10.03 16.12 -19.59
CA THR A 139 11.22 15.74 -18.83
C THR A 139 10.79 15.18 -17.48
N PHE A 140 11.23 13.96 -17.18
CA PHE A 140 11.17 13.39 -15.83
C PHE A 140 11.89 14.31 -14.86
N ASP A 141 11.17 15.22 -14.21
CA ASP A 141 11.75 16.03 -13.15
C ASP A 141 11.81 15.21 -11.86
N VAL A 142 12.99 14.69 -11.59
CA VAL A 142 13.33 13.94 -10.37
C VAL A 142 12.93 14.74 -9.13
N THR A 143 13.04 16.07 -9.18
CA THR A 143 12.67 17.02 -8.11
C THR A 143 11.21 16.86 -7.71
N ALA A 144 10.36 16.68 -8.71
CA ALA A 144 8.95 16.55 -8.47
C ALA A 144 8.63 15.16 -7.92
N MET A 145 9.26 14.10 -8.44
CA MET A 145 9.14 12.75 -7.86
C MET A 145 9.47 12.76 -6.36
N PHE A 146 10.55 13.45 -5.97
CA PHE A 146 10.90 13.69 -4.57
C PHE A 146 9.84 14.49 -3.79
N LYS A 147 9.24 15.51 -4.40
CA LYS A 147 8.13 16.27 -3.80
C LYS A 147 6.94 15.37 -3.50
N SER A 148 6.60 14.45 -4.39
CA SER A 148 5.48 13.55 -4.18
C SER A 148 5.75 12.48 -3.13
N ILE A 149 6.99 11.97 -3.08
CA ILE A 149 7.47 11.13 -1.96
C ILE A 149 7.40 11.89 -0.63
N GLY A 150 7.72 13.19 -0.62
CA GLY A 150 7.60 14.04 0.56
C GLY A 150 6.15 14.21 1.04
N ILE A 151 5.22 14.47 0.11
CA ILE A 151 3.78 14.56 0.41
C ILE A 151 3.28 13.23 0.95
N PHE A 152 3.72 12.11 0.38
CA PHE A 152 3.40 10.78 0.88
C PHE A 152 3.89 10.54 2.30
N LEU A 153 5.16 10.80 2.58
CA LEU A 153 5.69 10.65 3.94
C LEU A 153 4.88 11.49 4.93
N GLY A 154 4.43 12.69 4.53
CA GLY A 154 3.53 13.52 5.32
C GLY A 154 2.18 12.86 5.58
N ILE A 155 1.47 12.40 4.54
CA ILE A 155 0.16 11.75 4.67
C ILE A 155 0.26 10.42 5.42
N PHE A 156 1.29 9.63 5.16
CA PHE A 156 1.58 8.36 5.80
C PHE A 156 1.88 8.55 7.29
N SER A 157 2.79 9.46 7.63
CA SER A 157 3.10 9.76 9.05
C SER A 157 1.91 10.36 9.79
N GLY A 158 1.12 11.21 9.13
CA GLY A 158 -0.13 11.75 9.69
C GLY A 158 -1.18 10.67 9.94
N SER A 159 -1.41 9.79 8.96
CA SER A 159 -2.33 8.65 9.09
C SER A 159 -1.85 7.65 10.16
N PHE A 160 -0.55 7.39 10.23
CA PHE A 160 0.06 6.54 11.25
C PHE A 160 -0.11 7.13 12.65
N ALA A 161 0.13 8.44 12.81
CA ALA A 161 -0.08 9.13 14.07
C ALA A 161 -1.55 9.11 14.51
N MET A 162 -2.49 9.34 13.59
CA MET A 162 -3.92 9.20 13.88
C MET A 162 -4.29 7.77 14.28
N GLY A 163 -3.79 6.76 13.56
CA GLY A 163 -4.01 5.34 13.90
C GLY A 163 -3.43 4.95 15.27
N ALA A 164 -2.25 5.48 15.61
CA ALA A 164 -1.65 5.29 16.92
C ALA A 164 -2.49 5.96 18.02
N ALA A 165 -2.96 7.19 17.78
CA ALA A 165 -3.78 7.93 18.72
C ALA A 165 -5.11 7.22 18.98
N THR A 166 -5.81 6.78 17.94
CA THR A 166 -7.06 6.01 18.08
C THR A 166 -6.81 4.68 18.79
N GLY A 167 -5.72 3.98 18.47
CA GLY A 167 -5.33 2.75 19.18
C GLY A 167 -5.09 2.95 20.68
N VAL A 168 -4.41 4.04 21.07
CA VAL A 168 -4.21 4.38 22.49
C VAL A 168 -5.54 4.72 23.17
N VAL A 169 -6.40 5.50 22.51
CA VAL A 169 -7.73 5.85 23.05
C VAL A 169 -8.58 4.59 23.24
N THR A 170 -8.64 3.70 22.25
CA THR A 170 -9.38 2.43 22.37
C THR A 170 -8.81 1.54 23.47
N ALA A 171 -7.47 1.48 23.62
CA ALA A 171 -6.84 0.73 24.70
C ALA A 171 -7.23 1.29 26.07
N LEU A 172 -7.20 2.62 26.26
CA LEU A 172 -7.59 3.26 27.52
C LEU A 172 -9.05 3.01 27.86
N ILE A 173 -9.96 3.09 26.87
CA ILE A 173 -11.38 2.78 27.07
C ILE A 173 -11.56 1.32 27.50
N SER A 174 -10.88 0.39 26.84
CA SER A 174 -10.95 -1.03 27.18
C SER A 174 -10.44 -1.31 28.60
N PHE A 175 -9.29 -0.73 28.98
CA PHE A 175 -8.74 -0.85 30.33
C PHE A 175 -9.68 -0.27 31.39
N TYR A 176 -10.28 0.89 31.15
CA TYR A 176 -11.23 1.51 32.06
C TYR A 176 -12.50 0.66 32.22
N SER A 177 -13.03 0.13 31.11
CA SER A 177 -14.23 -0.71 31.12
C SER A 177 -14.00 -2.02 31.87
N ILE A 178 -12.85 -2.67 31.67
CA ILE A 178 -12.44 -3.88 32.41
C ILE A 178 -12.25 -3.57 33.90
N TYR A 179 -11.60 -2.45 34.23
CA TYR A 179 -11.39 -2.04 35.61
C TYR A 179 -12.71 -1.79 36.36
N LEU A 180 -13.68 -1.12 35.70
CA LEU A 180 -15.01 -0.89 36.25
C LEU A 180 -15.76 -2.20 36.52
N PHE A 181 -15.72 -3.14 35.57
CA PHE A 181 -16.33 -4.47 35.70
C PHE A 181 -15.75 -5.26 36.89
N LEU A 182 -14.42 -5.22 37.07
CA LEU A 182 -13.77 -5.88 38.20
C LEU A 182 -14.18 -5.29 39.56
N LEU A 183 -14.37 -3.96 39.65
CA LEU A 183 -14.85 -3.32 40.88
C LEU A 183 -16.30 -3.70 41.21
N THR A 184 -17.18 -3.80 40.22
CA THR A 184 -18.59 -4.22 40.42
C THR A 184 -18.72 -5.70 40.79
N SER A 185 -17.80 -6.55 40.33
CA SER A 185 -17.78 -7.98 40.66
C SER A 185 -17.26 -8.29 42.07
N GLN A 186 -16.54 -7.37 42.72
CA GLN A 186 -16.06 -7.53 44.10
C GLN A 186 -17.06 -7.00 45.15
N SER A 187 -18.12 -6.32 44.71
CA SER A 187 -19.21 -5.82 45.56
C SER A 187 -20.41 -6.77 45.69
N HIS A 188 -20.31 -7.98 45.14
CA HIS A 188 -21.27 -9.09 45.28
C HIS A 188 -20.58 -10.29 45.94
#